data_AF-A0A1H0RSC7-F1
#
_entry.id   AF-A0A1H0RSC7-F1
#
_cell.length_a   1.000
_cell.length_b   1.000
_cell.length_c   1.000
_cell.angle_alpha   90.00
_cell.angle_beta   90.00
_cell.angle_gamma   90.00
#
_symmetry.space_group_name_H-M   'P 1'
#
loop_
_entity.id
_entity.type
_entity.pdbx_description
1 polymer ?
#
loop_
_entity_poly.entity_id
_entity_poly.type
_entity_poly.pdbx_seq_one_letter_code
_entity_poly.pdbx_strand_id
1 'polypeptide(L)'
;MTRHFPLLSALVCCYVVAVLAVLGSGVLTAKAALIVDDVAQLISGSAATIACWWQARFTRGSQRLWRSLLGLGTAGWTAGMAVWAWFRTFADIPLPSPSLADVGFLTLPVFALPALLVFAEDSTPVKGITARSSRGTARTRAVLVLDGLIVTGSLFLLTWATALGAVVSSGAPTVPGFVVAVAYPVTDLVLVVIVILLASFRRAGGSLRLLLLGSGLIALSVSDSIFAYLVSSGAPSMNPLFDAGFVAGPALIALAALAPDHRDTGEERPRRDRAVDWAHLMLPYLPLMLAAGFTTVKTVLGSGSDDLEVVGVFLLFVLVVIRQLVTLIDNAKLLEKVRSAQQDLAHQASHDPLTGLANRTLLYERLSESIRRNRETHYPFGLLYLDLDGFKMVNDTFGHAAGDALLRDVADRLRECVRAADTVARLGGDEFAVLVETERRQDSEQVGGRVLAALQRPFDVEGRSHTIGGSLGVVHCPADGEISAQTLLHHADVAMYTTKQRRKRRARVPGPHESSAQEATPAPVEQLTTPEDTSNHGDTRLRDDGVSLHN
;
A
#
# COMPACT_ATOMS: atom_id res chain seq x y z
N MET A 1 21.19 -23.06 6.64
CA MET A 1 19.87 -23.36 7.26
C MET A 1 18.68 -22.99 6.37
N THR A 2 18.71 -21.89 5.61
CA THR A 2 17.63 -21.47 4.69
C THR A 2 17.18 -22.56 3.70
N ARG A 3 18.11 -23.29 3.06
CA ARG A 3 17.79 -24.35 2.07
C ARG A 3 17.11 -25.60 2.64
N HIS A 4 17.29 -25.91 3.92
CA HIS A 4 16.72 -27.11 4.55
C HIS A 4 15.49 -26.83 5.41
N PHE A 5 15.14 -25.57 5.63
CA PHE A 5 13.95 -25.17 6.37
C PHE A 5 12.64 -25.80 5.85
N PRO A 6 12.34 -25.85 4.53
CA PRO A 6 11.12 -26.48 4.05
C PRO A 6 11.06 -27.98 4.37
N LEU A 7 12.18 -28.70 4.20
CA LEU A 7 12.29 -30.12 4.55
C LEU A 7 12.09 -30.33 6.06
N LEU A 8 12.72 -29.50 6.89
CA LEU A 8 12.54 -29.53 8.34
C LEU A 8 11.07 -29.28 8.74
N SER A 9 10.42 -28.29 8.13
CA SER A 9 9.00 -28.01 8.40
C SER A 9 8.08 -29.15 7.99
N ALA A 10 8.38 -29.83 6.88
CA ALA A 10 7.65 -31.01 6.44
C ALA A 10 7.82 -32.16 7.42
N LEU A 11 9.05 -32.42 7.88
CA LEU A 11 9.33 -33.46 8.88
C LEU A 11 8.62 -33.21 10.21
N VAL A 12 8.64 -31.97 10.71
CA VAL A 12 7.91 -31.61 11.95
C VAL A 12 6.41 -31.76 11.76
N CYS A 13 5.86 -31.35 10.61
CA CYS A 13 4.44 -31.54 10.31
C CYS A 13 4.07 -33.03 10.26
N CYS A 14 4.84 -33.85 9.55
CA CYS A 14 4.66 -35.31 9.50
C CYS A 14 4.75 -35.94 10.88
N TYR A 15 5.69 -35.50 11.73
CA TYR A 15 5.82 -35.97 13.11
C TYR A 15 4.56 -35.66 13.93
N VAL A 16 4.09 -34.41 13.95
CA VAL A 16 2.89 -34.02 14.69
C VAL A 16 1.67 -34.80 14.19
N VAL A 17 1.47 -34.87 12.87
CA VAL A 17 0.34 -35.62 12.29
C VAL A 17 0.41 -37.11 12.62
N ALA A 18 1.60 -37.73 12.57
CA ALA A 18 1.77 -39.13 12.89
C ALA A 18 1.45 -39.43 14.37
N VAL A 19 1.93 -38.60 15.30
CA VAL A 19 1.62 -38.73 16.72
C VAL A 19 0.11 -38.62 16.95
N LEU A 20 -0.54 -37.59 16.40
CA LEU A 20 -1.98 -37.40 16.55
C LEU A 20 -2.80 -38.52 15.91
N ALA A 21 -2.38 -39.02 14.75
CA ALA A 21 -3.03 -40.15 14.10
C ALA A 21 -2.93 -41.43 14.95
N VAL A 22 -1.77 -41.70 15.55
CA VAL A 22 -1.58 -42.85 16.44
C VAL A 22 -2.44 -42.72 17.69
N LEU A 23 -2.42 -41.56 18.35
CA LEU A 23 -3.22 -41.30 19.55
C LEU A 23 -4.73 -41.32 19.26
N GLY A 24 -5.17 -40.84 18.10
CA GLY A 24 -6.57 -40.84 17.68
C GLY A 24 -7.09 -42.16 17.11
N SER A 25 -6.21 -43.09 16.73
CA SER A 25 -6.58 -44.34 16.06
C SER A 25 -7.29 -45.35 16.98
N GLY A 26 -7.14 -45.22 18.31
CA GLY A 26 -7.64 -46.20 19.27
C GLY A 26 -6.90 -47.55 19.26
N VAL A 27 -5.79 -47.66 18.51
CA VAL A 27 -4.99 -48.91 18.42
C VAL A 27 -4.18 -49.17 19.69
N LEU A 28 -3.82 -48.10 20.42
CA LEU A 28 -3.07 -48.20 21.67
C LEU A 28 -3.99 -48.44 22.87
N THR A 29 -3.50 -49.18 23.87
CA THR A 29 -4.17 -49.24 25.18
C THR A 29 -4.13 -47.87 25.85
N ALA A 30 -5.06 -47.58 26.77
CA ALA A 30 -5.12 -46.28 27.46
C ALA A 30 -3.77 -45.89 28.10
N LYS A 31 -3.09 -46.84 28.76
CA LYS A 31 -1.77 -46.60 29.37
C LYS A 31 -0.68 -46.36 28.31
N ALA A 32 -0.69 -47.09 27.20
CA ALA A 32 0.27 -46.89 26.12
C ALA A 32 0.06 -45.56 25.40
N ALA A 33 -1.20 -45.13 25.21
CA ALA A 33 -1.53 -43.84 24.62
C ALA A 33 -1.02 -42.68 25.47
N LEU A 34 -1.19 -42.74 26.80
CA LEU A 34 -0.65 -41.74 27.73
C LEU A 34 0.88 -41.66 27.66
N ILE A 35 1.57 -42.81 27.65
CA ILE A 35 3.05 -42.82 27.54
C ILE A 35 3.51 -42.21 26.22
N VAL A 36 2.85 -42.55 25.11
CA VAL A 36 3.19 -42.00 23.78
C VAL A 36 2.98 -40.49 23.74
N ASP A 37 1.89 -40.00 24.34
CA ASP A 37 1.60 -38.57 24.46
C ASP A 37 2.66 -37.84 25.31
N ASP A 38 2.92 -38.31 26.53
CA ASP A 38 3.94 -37.75 27.43
C ASP A 38 5.32 -37.66 26.75
N VAL A 39 5.73 -38.74 26.06
CA VAL A 39 6.99 -38.80 25.32
C VAL A 39 7.00 -37.82 24.15
N ALA A 40 5.89 -37.69 23.41
CA ALA A 40 5.80 -36.75 22.30
C ALA A 40 5.89 -35.29 22.77
N GLN A 41 5.24 -34.96 23.89
CA GLN A 41 5.32 -33.62 24.49
C GLN A 41 6.74 -33.32 24.99
N LEU A 42 7.43 -34.28 25.62
CA LEU A 42 8.82 -34.15 26.05
C LEU A 42 9.79 -33.97 24.86
N ILE A 43 9.61 -34.72 23.77
CA ILE A 43 10.39 -34.57 22.55
C ILE A 43 10.18 -33.17 21.97
N SER A 44 8.93 -32.71 21.88
CA SER A 44 8.58 -31.41 21.31
C SER A 44 9.12 -30.25 22.16
N GLY A 45 8.97 -30.31 23.49
CA GLY A 45 9.52 -29.32 24.42
C GLY A 45 11.05 -29.27 24.41
N SER A 46 11.70 -30.44 24.37
CA SER A 46 13.16 -30.54 24.25
C SER A 46 13.65 -29.96 22.92
N ALA A 47 12.97 -30.26 21.82
CA ALA A 47 13.29 -29.72 20.50
C ALA A 47 13.15 -28.20 20.47
N ALA A 48 12.09 -27.63 21.07
CA ALA A 48 11.89 -26.19 21.19
C ALA A 48 13.04 -25.51 21.94
N THR A 49 13.42 -26.09 23.08
CA THR A 49 14.50 -25.61 23.94
C THR A 49 15.85 -25.64 23.20
N ILE A 50 16.18 -26.79 22.60
CA ILE A 50 17.42 -26.97 21.85
C ILE A 50 17.46 -26.01 20.66
N ALA A 51 16.38 -25.91 19.88
CA ALA A 51 16.31 -25.01 18.73
C ALA A 51 16.51 -23.53 19.10
N CYS A 52 15.84 -23.08 20.17
CA CYS A 52 15.97 -21.72 20.69
C CYS A 52 17.41 -21.40 21.09
N TRP A 53 18.03 -22.22 21.93
CA TRP A 53 19.41 -21.99 22.39
C TRP A 53 20.46 -22.22 21.31
N TRP A 54 20.26 -23.20 20.43
CA TRP A 54 21.13 -23.43 19.29
C TRP A 54 21.17 -22.20 18.39
N GLN A 55 20.01 -21.69 17.97
CA GLN A 55 19.96 -20.52 17.10
C GLN A 55 20.39 -19.24 17.82
N ALA A 56 20.18 -19.13 19.14
CA ALA A 56 20.69 -18.00 19.93
C ALA A 56 22.22 -17.89 19.90
N ARG A 57 22.96 -19.00 19.72
CA ARG A 57 24.44 -18.97 19.60
C ARG A 57 24.93 -18.30 18.31
N PHE A 58 24.13 -18.36 17.24
CA PHE A 58 24.48 -17.84 15.92
C PHE A 58 23.87 -16.47 15.62
N THR A 59 23.09 -15.91 16.55
CA THR A 59 22.42 -14.62 16.39
C THR A 59 22.95 -13.60 17.40
N ARG A 60 22.73 -12.31 17.17
CA ARG A 60 23.20 -11.21 18.03
C ARG A 60 22.06 -10.23 18.32
N GLY A 61 22.25 -9.42 19.37
CA GLY A 61 21.28 -8.40 19.79
C GLY A 61 19.95 -9.00 20.25
N SER A 62 18.88 -8.28 19.95
CA SER A 62 17.47 -8.69 20.14
C SER A 62 17.15 -10.09 19.60
N GLN A 63 17.69 -10.48 18.44
CA GLN A 63 17.48 -11.80 17.84
C GLN A 63 18.00 -12.96 18.71
N ARG A 64 19.09 -12.71 19.45
CA ARG A 64 19.60 -13.64 20.45
C ARG A 64 18.74 -13.61 21.71
N LEU A 65 18.41 -12.40 22.18
CA LEU A 65 17.71 -12.19 23.44
C LEU A 65 16.33 -12.86 23.46
N TRP A 66 15.48 -12.66 22.44
CA TRP A 66 14.15 -13.29 22.43
C TRP A 66 14.23 -14.82 22.37
N ARG A 67 15.21 -15.39 21.65
CA ARG A 67 15.44 -16.84 21.58
C ARG A 67 15.97 -17.39 22.90
N SER A 68 16.86 -16.67 23.58
CA SER A 68 17.36 -17.07 24.89
C SER A 68 16.27 -17.08 25.94
N LEU A 69 15.43 -16.04 25.97
CA LEU A 69 14.26 -15.96 26.86
C LEU A 69 13.28 -17.09 26.57
N LEU A 70 12.89 -17.26 25.30
CA LEU A 70 11.95 -18.33 24.93
C LEU A 70 12.50 -19.73 25.24
N GLY A 71 13.81 -19.95 25.04
CA GLY A 71 14.48 -21.19 25.42
C GLY A 71 14.49 -21.46 26.93
N LEU A 72 14.57 -20.42 27.77
CA LEU A 72 14.41 -20.57 29.23
C LEU A 72 12.97 -20.98 29.58
N GLY A 73 11.98 -20.37 28.94
CA GLY A 73 10.57 -20.73 29.12
C GLY A 73 10.25 -22.16 28.69
N THR A 74 10.69 -22.58 27.50
CA THR A 74 10.47 -23.94 27.03
C THR A 74 11.26 -24.98 27.85
N ALA A 75 12.44 -24.62 28.37
CA ALA A 75 13.21 -25.51 29.23
C ALA A 75 12.47 -25.81 30.54
N GLY A 76 11.94 -24.77 31.20
CA GLY A 76 11.18 -24.95 32.43
C GLY A 76 9.85 -25.67 32.20
N TRP A 77 9.16 -25.38 31.10
CA TRP A 77 7.95 -26.13 30.69
C TRP A 77 8.26 -27.61 30.45
N THR A 78 9.36 -27.92 29.76
CA THR A 78 9.80 -29.30 29.52
C THR A 78 10.15 -30.02 30.82
N ALA A 79 10.79 -29.32 31.77
CA ALA A 79 11.06 -29.87 33.10
C ALA A 79 9.76 -30.13 33.88
N GLY A 80 8.78 -29.23 33.78
CA GLY A 80 7.43 -29.42 34.32
C GLY A 80 6.75 -30.66 33.73
N MET A 81 6.81 -30.82 32.41
CA MET A 81 6.29 -32.00 31.71
C MET A 81 6.97 -33.28 32.17
N ALA A 82 8.28 -33.27 32.43
CA ALA A 82 8.99 -34.45 32.90
C ALA A 82 8.54 -34.87 34.31
N VAL A 83 8.33 -33.90 35.21
CA VAL A 83 7.78 -34.15 36.54
C VAL A 83 6.35 -34.70 36.41
N TRP A 84 5.51 -34.07 35.60
CA TRP A 84 4.14 -34.50 35.39
C TRP A 84 4.04 -35.92 34.79
N ALA A 85 4.85 -36.22 33.78
CA ALA A 85 4.90 -37.54 33.13
C ALA A 85 5.39 -38.62 34.10
N TRP A 86 6.37 -38.28 34.96
CA TRP A 86 6.83 -39.17 36.02
C TRP A 86 5.70 -39.55 36.97
N PHE A 87 4.96 -38.54 37.46
CA PHE A 87 3.82 -38.78 38.33
C PHE A 87 2.74 -39.58 37.62
N ARG A 88 2.32 -39.18 36.42
CA ARG A 88 1.26 -39.86 35.66
C ARG A 88 1.59 -41.32 35.29
N THR A 89 2.84 -41.63 35.00
CA THR A 89 3.25 -42.94 34.47
C THR A 89 3.77 -43.90 35.55
N PHE A 90 4.49 -43.39 36.56
CA PHE A 90 5.21 -44.21 37.54
C PHE A 90 4.72 -44.03 38.98
N ALA A 91 4.16 -42.88 39.34
CA ALA A 91 3.56 -42.71 40.66
C ALA A 91 2.07 -43.02 40.53
N ASP A 92 1.59 -44.14 41.08
CA ASP A 92 0.15 -44.48 41.09
C ASP A 92 -0.70 -43.54 41.99
N ILE A 93 -0.32 -42.26 42.09
CA ILE A 93 -0.90 -41.22 42.93
C ILE A 93 -1.15 -39.99 42.03
N PRO A 94 -2.34 -39.36 42.11
CA PRO A 94 -2.60 -38.11 41.38
C PRO A 94 -1.61 -37.02 41.80
N LEU A 95 -1.10 -36.26 40.81
CA LEU A 95 -0.17 -35.16 41.05
C LEU A 95 -0.82 -34.14 42.01
N PRO A 96 -0.20 -33.83 43.16
CA PRO A 96 -0.73 -32.82 44.07
C PRO A 96 -0.66 -31.44 43.41
N SER A 97 -1.71 -30.63 43.51
CA SER A 97 -1.67 -29.23 43.06
C SER A 97 -1.80 -28.30 44.27
N PRO A 98 -0.86 -27.36 44.50
CA PRO A 98 0.31 -27.02 43.69
C PRO A 98 1.45 -28.06 43.70
N SER A 99 2.20 -28.16 42.59
CA SER A 99 3.37 -29.02 42.39
C SER A 99 4.59 -28.29 41.81
N LEU A 100 5.73 -28.99 41.78
CA LEU A 100 6.90 -28.59 40.99
C LEU A 100 6.62 -28.59 39.49
N ALA A 101 5.66 -29.37 38.99
CA ALA A 101 5.28 -29.32 37.59
C ALA A 101 4.63 -27.98 37.25
N ASP A 102 3.80 -27.45 38.16
CA ASP A 102 3.12 -26.17 37.97
C ASP A 102 4.12 -25.00 37.88
N VAL A 103 5.14 -25.03 38.74
CA VAL A 103 6.27 -24.09 38.67
C VAL A 103 6.96 -24.17 37.30
N GLY A 104 7.20 -25.39 36.80
CA GLY A 104 7.76 -25.62 35.47
C GLY A 104 6.91 -25.04 34.36
N PHE A 105 5.61 -25.33 34.34
CA PHE A 105 4.68 -24.85 33.31
C PHE A 105 4.59 -23.33 33.26
N LEU A 106 4.53 -22.67 34.42
CA LEU A 106 4.45 -21.21 34.51
C LEU A 106 5.73 -20.48 34.07
N THR A 107 6.88 -21.18 33.92
CA THR A 107 8.07 -20.54 33.35
C THR A 107 7.87 -20.09 31.91
N LEU A 108 7.10 -20.82 31.11
CA LEU A 108 6.89 -20.49 29.70
C LEU A 108 6.27 -19.10 29.53
N PRO A 109 5.09 -18.78 30.12
CA PRO A 109 4.54 -17.44 30.00
C PRO A 109 5.44 -16.36 30.59
N VAL A 110 6.09 -16.61 31.74
CA VAL A 110 6.99 -15.64 32.38
C VAL A 110 8.10 -15.19 31.44
N PHE A 111 8.67 -16.10 30.64
CA PHE A 111 9.74 -15.76 29.70
C PHE A 111 9.26 -15.47 28.27
N ALA A 112 8.13 -16.03 27.84
CA ALA A 112 7.56 -15.78 26.51
C ALA A 112 7.06 -14.33 26.37
N LEU A 113 6.53 -13.73 27.43
CA LEU A 113 6.12 -12.32 27.43
C LEU A 113 7.25 -11.35 27.08
N PRO A 114 8.36 -11.28 27.82
CA PRO A 114 9.48 -10.42 27.46
C PRO A 114 10.14 -10.85 26.14
N ALA A 115 10.12 -12.15 25.78
CA ALA A 115 10.62 -12.60 24.47
C ALA A 115 9.80 -11.99 23.31
N LEU A 116 8.47 -11.98 23.41
CA LEU A 116 7.58 -11.40 22.40
C LEU A 116 7.74 -9.87 22.31
N LEU A 117 7.93 -9.19 23.43
CA LEU A 117 8.18 -7.74 23.45
C LEU A 117 9.51 -7.39 22.77
N VAL A 118 10.60 -8.10 23.09
CA VAL A 118 11.91 -7.93 22.44
C VAL A 118 11.82 -8.27 20.95
N PHE A 119 11.07 -9.33 20.60
CA PHE A 119 10.81 -9.71 19.21
C PHE A 119 10.05 -8.61 18.44
N ALA A 120 9.16 -7.89 19.12
CA ALA A 120 8.41 -6.77 18.57
C ALA A 120 9.30 -5.54 18.34
N GLU A 121 10.18 -5.19 19.29
CA GLU A 121 11.07 -4.02 19.21
C GLU A 121 12.11 -4.11 18.09
N ASP A 122 12.67 -5.29 17.84
CA ASP A 122 13.67 -5.50 16.76
C ASP A 122 13.09 -5.34 15.35
N SER A 123 11.77 -5.34 15.27
CA SER A 123 11.02 -5.26 14.04
C SER A 123 10.65 -3.80 13.77
N THR A 124 11.64 -2.95 13.51
CA THR A 124 11.43 -1.51 13.30
C THR A 124 10.36 -1.22 12.25
N PRO A 125 9.53 -0.19 12.46
CA PRO A 125 8.44 0.19 11.56
C PRO A 125 8.99 0.53 10.17
N VAL A 126 8.21 0.19 9.14
CA VAL A 126 8.48 0.58 7.76
C VAL A 126 8.81 2.08 7.73
N LYS A 127 10.09 2.41 7.52
CA LYS A 127 10.55 3.76 7.20
C LYS A 127 9.87 4.15 5.90
N GLY A 128 8.80 4.93 6.00
CA GLY A 128 7.93 5.29 4.88
C GLY A 128 6.60 5.90 5.31
N ILE A 129 6.16 5.67 6.56
CA ILE A 129 4.92 6.27 7.08
C ILE A 129 5.18 7.31 8.19
N THR A 130 6.34 7.28 8.85
CA THR A 130 6.66 8.18 9.97
C THR A 130 7.02 9.62 9.58
N ALA A 131 6.97 9.98 8.29
CA ALA A 131 7.07 11.37 7.82
C ALA A 131 5.71 12.03 7.54
N ARG A 132 4.56 11.44 7.95
CA ARG A 132 3.23 12.02 7.66
C ARG A 132 2.42 12.35 8.93
N SER A 133 2.63 13.58 9.40
CA SER A 133 1.78 14.38 10.31
C SER A 133 1.49 13.84 11.71
N SER A 134 1.79 14.65 12.74
CA SER A 134 1.53 14.40 14.16
C SER A 134 0.05 14.13 14.53
N ARG A 135 -0.90 14.45 13.64
CA ARG A 135 -2.34 14.17 13.81
C ARG A 135 -2.77 12.76 13.39
N GLY A 136 -2.00 12.09 12.53
CA GLY A 136 -2.24 10.68 12.17
C GLY A 136 -1.88 9.73 13.32
N THR A 137 -0.89 10.08 14.12
CA THR A 137 -0.35 9.25 15.21
C THR A 137 -1.34 9.03 16.34
N ALA A 138 -2.11 10.05 16.74
CA ALA A 138 -3.10 9.91 17.82
C ALA A 138 -4.27 9.00 17.42
N ARG A 139 -4.72 9.07 16.16
CA ARG A 139 -5.83 8.24 15.66
C ARG A 139 -5.41 6.81 15.43
N THR A 140 -4.23 6.58 14.86
CA THR A 140 -3.67 5.23 14.78
C THR A 140 -3.57 4.64 16.18
N ARG A 141 -3.01 5.36 17.16
CA ARG A 141 -2.97 4.92 18.57
C ARG A 141 -4.37 4.60 19.14
N ALA A 142 -5.38 5.42 18.85
CA ALA A 142 -6.74 5.16 19.31
C ALA A 142 -7.29 3.83 18.76
N VAL A 143 -7.12 3.56 17.46
CA VAL A 143 -7.52 2.27 16.87
C VAL A 143 -6.74 1.11 17.47
N LEU A 144 -5.42 1.28 17.70
CA LEU A 144 -4.61 0.25 18.37
C LEU A 144 -5.14 -0.08 19.77
N VAL A 145 -5.48 0.95 20.54
CA VAL A 145 -6.03 0.79 21.90
C VAL A 145 -7.40 0.11 21.85
N LEU A 146 -8.28 0.53 20.93
CA LEU A 146 -9.61 -0.07 20.77
C LEU A 146 -9.53 -1.54 20.34
N ASP A 147 -8.73 -1.87 19.32
CA ASP A 147 -8.53 -3.25 18.89
C ASP A 147 -7.91 -4.11 20.02
N GLY A 148 -6.98 -3.54 20.80
CA GLY A 148 -6.44 -4.17 22.01
C GLY A 148 -7.49 -4.48 23.05
N LEU A 149 -8.31 -3.49 23.41
CA LEU A 149 -9.40 -3.66 24.37
C LEU A 149 -10.45 -4.66 23.90
N ILE A 150 -10.78 -4.69 22.60
CA ILE A 150 -11.72 -5.67 22.02
C ILE A 150 -11.16 -7.08 22.18
N VAL A 151 -9.90 -7.31 21.79
CA VAL A 151 -9.26 -8.64 21.87
C VAL A 151 -9.14 -9.09 23.32
N THR A 152 -8.61 -8.24 24.21
CA THR A 152 -8.44 -8.57 25.63
C THR A 152 -9.78 -8.83 26.30
N GLY A 153 -10.79 -7.97 26.10
CA GLY A 153 -12.10 -8.16 26.70
C GLY A 153 -12.82 -9.41 26.18
N SER A 154 -12.71 -9.71 24.88
CA SER A 154 -13.33 -10.90 24.29
C SER A 154 -12.74 -12.19 24.84
N LEU A 155 -11.41 -12.27 24.89
CA LEU A 155 -10.73 -13.45 25.43
C LEU A 155 -10.95 -13.57 26.94
N PHE A 156 -10.97 -12.46 27.69
CA PHE A 156 -11.31 -12.48 29.12
C PHE A 156 -12.70 -13.06 29.35
N LEU A 157 -13.72 -12.63 28.60
CA LEU A 157 -15.07 -13.18 28.73
C LEU A 157 -15.14 -14.65 28.36
N LEU A 158 -14.43 -15.07 27.31
CA LEU A 158 -14.35 -16.47 26.94
C LEU A 158 -13.72 -17.29 28.08
N THR A 159 -12.60 -16.83 28.63
CA THR A 159 -11.92 -17.45 29.77
C THR A 159 -12.78 -17.46 31.04
N TRP A 160 -13.54 -16.39 31.30
CA TRP A 160 -14.50 -16.31 32.39
C TRP A 160 -15.59 -17.37 32.25
N ALA A 161 -16.20 -17.44 31.07
CA ALA A 161 -17.34 -18.30 30.80
C ALA A 161 -17.01 -19.80 30.81
N THR A 162 -15.75 -20.17 30.54
CA THR A 162 -15.32 -21.58 30.45
C THR A 162 -14.64 -22.11 31.71
N ALA A 163 -13.79 -21.31 32.35
CA ALA A 163 -12.92 -21.79 33.43
C ALA A 163 -12.88 -20.84 34.64
N LEU A 164 -12.56 -19.57 34.41
CA LEU A 164 -12.22 -18.65 35.49
C LEU A 164 -13.42 -18.34 36.41
N GLY A 165 -14.64 -18.22 35.87
CA GLY A 165 -15.84 -18.01 36.67
C GLY A 165 -16.13 -19.16 37.63
N ALA A 166 -15.91 -20.41 37.19
CA ALA A 166 -16.09 -21.60 38.02
C ALA A 166 -15.02 -21.71 39.12
N VAL A 167 -13.75 -21.38 38.81
CA VAL A 167 -12.66 -21.36 39.80
C VAL A 167 -12.90 -20.30 40.88
N VAL A 168 -13.34 -19.11 40.49
CA VAL A 168 -13.65 -18.02 41.43
C VAL A 168 -14.85 -18.35 42.30
N SER A 169 -15.90 -18.94 41.72
CA SER A 169 -17.15 -19.26 42.44
C SER A 169 -17.03 -20.48 43.34
N SER A 170 -16.17 -21.46 42.98
CA SER A 170 -15.94 -22.66 43.80
C SER A 170 -15.11 -22.40 45.04
N GLY A 171 -14.29 -21.34 45.06
CA GLY A 171 -13.46 -20.94 46.20
C GLY A 171 -12.46 -22.04 46.58
N ALA A 172 -11.25 -21.99 46.01
CA ALA A 172 -10.26 -23.04 46.28
C ALA A 172 -9.93 -23.14 47.80
N PRO A 173 -9.75 -24.37 48.33
CA PRO A 173 -9.59 -24.60 49.76
C PRO A 173 -8.28 -24.03 50.34
N THR A 174 -7.31 -23.70 49.49
CA THR A 174 -6.04 -23.09 49.90
C THR A 174 -5.65 -21.94 48.97
N VAL A 175 -5.04 -20.89 49.54
CA VAL A 175 -4.56 -19.72 48.79
C VAL A 175 -3.57 -20.11 47.67
N PRO A 176 -2.59 -21.01 47.88
CA PRO A 176 -1.71 -21.45 46.80
C PRO A 176 -2.44 -22.16 45.65
N GLY A 177 -3.42 -23.01 45.97
CA GLY A 177 -4.24 -23.68 44.95
C GLY A 177 -5.08 -22.68 44.15
N PHE A 178 -5.63 -21.65 44.81
CA PHE A 178 -6.33 -20.56 44.12
C PHE A 178 -5.41 -19.80 43.16
N VAL A 179 -4.21 -19.42 43.63
CA VAL A 179 -3.24 -18.68 42.82
C VAL A 179 -2.85 -19.47 41.57
N VAL A 180 -2.57 -20.77 41.72
CA VAL A 180 -2.22 -21.64 40.59
C VAL A 180 -3.40 -21.78 39.63
N ALA A 181 -4.62 -22.02 40.14
CA ALA A 181 -5.82 -22.19 39.31
C ALA A 181 -6.16 -20.91 38.50
N VAL A 182 -5.88 -19.72 39.02
CA VAL A 182 -6.07 -18.45 38.31
C VAL A 182 -4.87 -18.10 37.41
N ALA A 183 -3.66 -18.55 37.76
CA ALA A 183 -2.45 -18.22 37.01
C ALA A 183 -2.51 -18.73 35.57
N TYR A 184 -2.90 -19.98 35.34
CA TYR A 184 -2.96 -20.57 33.98
C TYR A 184 -3.86 -19.78 33.02
N PRO A 185 -5.18 -19.59 33.30
CA PRO A 185 -6.05 -18.85 32.40
C PRO A 185 -5.58 -17.41 32.16
N VAL A 186 -5.04 -16.75 33.19
CA VAL A 186 -4.55 -15.37 33.07
C VAL A 186 -3.30 -15.31 32.19
N THR A 187 -2.34 -16.21 32.38
CA THR A 187 -1.11 -16.19 31.58
C THR A 187 -1.36 -16.54 30.12
N ASP A 188 -2.26 -17.49 29.85
CA ASP A 188 -2.67 -17.84 28.49
C ASP A 188 -3.35 -16.66 27.79
N LEU A 189 -4.29 -16.02 28.49
CA LEU A 189 -4.97 -14.82 28.01
C LEU A 189 -3.96 -13.75 27.59
N VAL A 190 -2.98 -13.43 28.44
CA VAL A 190 -1.99 -12.40 28.16
C VAL A 190 -1.12 -12.77 26.95
N LEU A 191 -0.69 -14.03 26.83
CA LEU A 191 0.11 -14.49 25.69
C LEU A 191 -0.66 -14.40 24.36
N VAL A 192 -1.90 -14.91 24.32
CA VAL A 192 -2.73 -14.90 23.12
C VAL A 192 -3.05 -13.45 22.71
N VAL A 193 -3.37 -12.57 23.67
CA VAL A 193 -3.58 -11.14 23.40
C VAL A 193 -2.36 -10.53 22.73
N ILE A 194 -1.17 -10.73 23.28
CA ILE A 194 0.06 -10.14 22.71
C ILE A 194 0.33 -10.69 21.31
N VAL A 195 0.16 -12.00 21.09
CA VAL A 195 0.32 -12.61 19.76
C VAL A 195 -0.64 -11.99 18.75
N ILE A 196 -1.93 -11.88 19.09
CA ILE A 196 -2.94 -11.29 18.20
C ILE A 196 -2.60 -9.83 17.92
N LEU A 197 -2.23 -9.04 18.93
CA LEU A 197 -1.86 -7.63 18.72
C LEU A 197 -0.64 -7.51 17.81
N LEU A 198 0.40 -8.33 18.02
CA LEU A 198 1.57 -8.35 17.14
C LEU A 198 1.21 -8.78 15.71
N ALA A 199 0.24 -9.67 15.53
CA ALA A 199 -0.23 -10.12 14.21
C ALA A 199 -1.11 -9.07 13.51
N SER A 200 -1.99 -8.37 14.25
CA SER A 200 -2.89 -7.34 13.74
C SER A 200 -2.15 -6.07 13.30
N PHE A 201 -1.09 -5.69 14.02
CA PHE A 201 -0.39 -4.42 13.76
C PHE A 201 0.74 -4.53 12.74
N ARG A 202 1.13 -5.74 12.34
CA ARG A 202 2.18 -5.95 11.34
C ARG A 202 1.56 -6.17 9.95
N ARG A 203 1.45 -5.08 9.17
CA ARG A 203 0.95 -5.12 7.77
C ARG A 203 1.68 -6.16 6.92
N ALA A 204 0.90 -7.09 6.35
CA ALA A 204 1.09 -7.80 5.08
C ALA A 204 2.55 -8.16 4.74
N GLY A 205 3.29 -8.61 5.76
CA GLY A 205 4.72 -8.89 5.72
C GLY A 205 5.09 -10.02 6.66
N GLY A 206 4.08 -10.80 7.10
CA GLY A 206 4.16 -11.80 8.16
C GLY A 206 5.46 -12.57 8.11
N SER A 207 6.38 -12.24 9.02
CA SER A 207 7.57 -13.06 9.21
C SER A 207 7.03 -14.42 9.61
N LEU A 208 7.27 -15.44 8.80
CA LEU A 208 6.92 -16.83 9.07
C LEU A 208 7.19 -17.22 10.54
N ARG A 209 8.25 -16.65 11.13
CA ARG A 209 8.57 -16.70 12.57
C ARG A 209 7.41 -16.31 13.50
N LEU A 210 6.76 -15.18 13.27
CA LEU A 210 5.65 -14.71 14.11
C LEU A 210 4.40 -15.59 13.93
N LEU A 211 4.14 -16.06 12.69
CA LEU A 211 3.04 -17.00 12.46
C LEU A 211 3.30 -18.32 13.18
N LEU A 212 4.48 -18.91 13.04
CA LEU A 212 4.84 -20.14 13.72
C LEU A 212 4.84 -19.98 15.25
N LEU A 213 5.45 -18.91 15.77
CA LEU A 213 5.50 -18.62 17.20
C LEU A 213 4.10 -18.38 17.77
N GLY A 214 3.31 -17.56 17.08
CA GLY A 214 1.95 -17.23 17.47
C GLY A 214 1.03 -18.45 17.45
N SER A 215 1.05 -19.22 16.37
CA SER A 215 0.28 -20.47 16.28
C SER A 215 0.71 -21.48 17.34
N GLY A 216 2.01 -21.56 17.67
CA GLY A 216 2.50 -22.45 18.71
C GLY A 216 1.99 -22.09 20.10
N LEU A 217 2.03 -20.80 20.46
CA LEU A 217 1.51 -20.32 21.75
C LEU A 217 -0.01 -20.44 21.83
N ILE A 218 -0.74 -20.14 20.75
CA ILE A 218 -2.19 -20.33 20.70
C ILE A 218 -2.57 -21.80 20.86
N ALA A 219 -1.83 -22.72 20.22
CA ALA A 219 -2.09 -24.15 20.35
C ALA A 219 -1.95 -24.63 21.81
N LEU A 220 -0.92 -24.16 22.53
CA LEU A 220 -0.74 -24.45 23.95
C LEU A 220 -1.92 -23.94 24.78
N SER A 221 -2.27 -22.66 24.65
CA SER A 221 -3.35 -22.04 25.42
C SER A 221 -4.73 -22.66 25.12
N VAL A 222 -4.96 -23.18 23.90
CA VAL A 222 -6.18 -23.93 23.56
C VAL A 222 -6.23 -25.27 24.29
N SER A 223 -5.15 -26.04 24.29
CA SER A 223 -5.10 -27.31 25.03
C SER A 223 -5.21 -27.11 26.54
N ASP A 224 -4.55 -26.09 27.12
CA ASP A 224 -4.71 -25.70 28.52
C ASP A 224 -6.17 -25.35 28.86
N SER A 225 -6.83 -24.58 28.00
CA SER A 225 -8.25 -24.21 28.18
C SER A 225 -9.19 -25.41 28.11
N ILE A 226 -8.96 -26.36 27.18
CA ILE A 226 -9.75 -27.59 27.08
C ILE A 226 -9.53 -28.45 28.33
N PHE A 227 -8.28 -28.60 28.79
CA PHE A 227 -7.96 -29.32 30.02
C PHE A 227 -8.70 -28.73 31.22
N ALA A 228 -8.62 -27.41 31.42
CA ALA A 228 -9.30 -26.72 32.52
C ALA A 228 -10.83 -26.90 32.47
N TYR A 229 -11.44 -26.85 31.28
CA TYR A 229 -12.87 -27.07 31.10
C TYR A 229 -13.30 -28.53 31.37
N LEU A 230 -12.50 -29.51 30.95
CA LEU A 230 -12.79 -30.93 31.22
C LEU A 230 -12.69 -31.25 32.72
N VAL A 231 -11.70 -30.66 33.40
CA VAL A 231 -11.55 -30.77 34.85
C VAL A 231 -12.73 -30.12 35.57
N SER A 232 -13.16 -28.92 35.15
CA SER A 232 -14.27 -28.22 35.79
C SER A 232 -15.64 -28.90 35.56
N SER A 233 -15.83 -29.53 34.41
CA SER A 233 -17.05 -30.29 34.08
C SER A 233 -17.10 -31.71 34.68
N GLY A 234 -16.03 -32.15 35.37
CA GLY A 234 -15.97 -33.46 36.00
C GLY A 234 -15.89 -34.63 35.01
N ALA A 235 -15.29 -34.41 33.83
CA ALA A 235 -15.19 -35.45 32.80
C ALA A 235 -14.41 -36.68 33.30
N PRO A 236 -14.89 -37.91 33.06
CA PRO A 236 -14.31 -39.14 33.61
C PRO A 236 -12.97 -39.55 32.97
N SER A 237 -12.70 -39.10 31.75
CA SER A 237 -11.42 -39.31 31.06
C SER A 237 -11.20 -38.24 29.98
N MET A 238 -9.94 -37.94 29.70
CA MET A 238 -9.54 -37.01 28.65
C MET A 238 -9.10 -37.78 27.42
N ASN A 239 -9.64 -37.43 26.25
CA ASN A 239 -9.16 -37.95 24.99
C ASN A 239 -7.76 -37.35 24.71
N PRO A 240 -6.73 -38.17 24.42
CA PRO A 240 -5.38 -37.67 24.10
C PRO A 240 -5.32 -36.68 22.94
N LEU A 241 -6.33 -36.67 22.06
CA LEU A 241 -6.44 -35.66 20.99
C LEU A 241 -6.64 -34.23 21.51
N PHE A 242 -7.12 -34.04 22.74
CA PHE A 242 -7.25 -32.72 23.35
C PHE A 242 -5.89 -32.14 23.82
N ASP A 243 -4.89 -33.01 24.01
CA ASP A 243 -3.51 -32.63 24.33
C ASP A 243 -2.67 -32.30 23.08
N ALA A 244 -3.29 -32.30 21.89
CA ALA A 244 -2.62 -32.05 20.63
C ALA A 244 -1.83 -30.73 20.59
N GLY A 245 -2.32 -29.70 21.27
CA GLY A 245 -1.65 -28.41 21.40
C GLY A 245 -0.35 -28.46 22.20
N PHE A 246 -0.23 -29.36 23.18
CA PHE A 246 1.00 -29.57 23.94
C PHE A 246 2.11 -30.25 23.14
N VAL A 247 1.75 -31.00 22.09
CA VAL A 247 2.71 -31.55 21.13
C VAL A 247 3.02 -30.53 20.03
N ALA A 248 1.98 -30.00 19.38
CA ALA A 248 2.13 -29.11 18.23
C ALA A 248 2.74 -27.75 18.61
N GLY A 249 2.39 -27.21 19.78
CA GLY A 249 2.81 -25.89 20.24
C GLY A 249 4.33 -25.73 20.34
N PRO A 250 5.02 -26.55 21.16
CA PRO A 250 6.48 -26.53 21.25
C PRO A 250 7.16 -26.86 19.93
N ALA A 251 6.60 -27.78 19.13
CA ALA A 251 7.13 -28.08 17.80
C ALA A 251 7.09 -26.87 16.85
N LEU A 252 6.01 -26.09 16.88
CA LEU A 252 5.89 -24.84 16.13
C LEU A 252 6.83 -23.75 16.66
N ILE A 253 7.02 -23.67 17.98
CA ILE A 253 8.02 -22.78 18.60
C ILE A 253 9.45 -23.15 18.14
N ALA A 254 9.77 -24.44 18.05
CA ALA A 254 11.05 -24.91 17.54
C ALA A 254 11.27 -24.47 16.08
N LEU A 255 10.25 -24.63 15.22
CA LEU A 255 10.29 -24.14 13.85
C LEU A 255 10.43 -22.62 13.78
N ALA A 256 9.74 -21.88 14.65
CA ALA A 256 9.85 -20.42 14.72
C ALA A 256 11.27 -19.98 15.08
N ALA A 257 11.93 -20.67 16.01
CA ALA A 257 13.31 -20.38 16.39
C ALA A 257 14.29 -20.56 15.21
N LEU A 258 14.10 -21.62 14.42
CA LEU A 258 14.95 -22.01 13.28
C LEU A 258 14.59 -21.31 11.96
N ALA A 259 13.44 -20.63 11.90
CA ALA A 259 12.98 -20.01 10.68
C ALA A 259 13.92 -18.91 10.19
N PRO A 260 14.26 -18.91 8.88
CA PRO A 260 15.25 -18.00 8.32
C PRO A 260 14.77 -16.54 8.32
N ASP A 261 15.73 -15.63 8.49
CA ASP A 261 15.49 -14.20 8.37
C ASP A 261 15.32 -13.81 6.89
N HIS A 262 14.10 -13.48 6.48
CA HIS A 262 13.81 -12.98 5.11
C HIS A 262 14.05 -11.46 5.01
N ARG A 263 15.13 -10.97 5.62
CA ARG A 263 15.65 -9.63 5.37
C ARG A 263 16.64 -9.77 4.20
N ASP A 264 16.32 -9.11 3.08
CA ASP A 264 17.16 -8.96 1.87
C ASP A 264 17.25 -10.13 0.88
N THR A 265 16.11 -10.52 0.28
CA THR A 265 16.15 -10.77 -1.17
C THR A 265 15.52 -9.56 -1.83
N GLY A 266 16.30 -8.78 -2.58
CA GLY A 266 15.85 -7.59 -3.34
C GLY A 266 14.88 -7.91 -4.47
N GLU A 267 14.15 -9.02 -4.37
CA GLU A 267 13.03 -9.32 -5.24
C GLU A 267 11.85 -8.46 -4.79
N GLU A 268 11.42 -7.57 -5.69
CA GLU A 268 10.14 -6.89 -5.55
C GLU A 268 9.06 -7.93 -5.28
N ARG A 269 8.57 -7.98 -4.03
CA ARG A 269 7.49 -8.89 -3.66
C ARG A 269 6.31 -8.63 -4.60
N PRO A 270 5.70 -9.68 -5.19
CA PRO A 270 4.50 -9.50 -5.98
C PRO A 270 3.47 -8.74 -5.15
N ARG A 271 2.80 -7.76 -5.78
CA ARG A 271 1.68 -6.99 -5.20
C ARG A 271 0.75 -7.97 -4.48
N ARG A 272 0.82 -7.99 -3.15
CA ARG A 272 0.10 -8.94 -2.31
C ARG A 272 -1.41 -8.81 -2.55
N ASP A 273 -2.09 -9.94 -2.71
CA ASP A 273 -3.53 -10.02 -2.94
C ASP A 273 -4.34 -9.32 -1.85
N ARG A 274 -5.36 -8.56 -2.26
CA ARG A 274 -6.35 -7.90 -1.39
C ARG A 274 -6.93 -8.85 -0.32
N ALA A 275 -6.99 -10.15 -0.57
CA ALA A 275 -7.52 -11.16 0.36
C ALA A 275 -6.74 -11.23 1.69
N VAL A 276 -5.42 -11.00 1.68
CA VAL A 276 -4.59 -11.01 2.90
C VAL A 276 -4.91 -9.79 3.77
N ASP A 277 -5.26 -8.65 3.17
CA ASP A 277 -5.68 -7.46 3.91
C ASP A 277 -7.02 -7.65 4.63
N TRP A 278 -7.97 -8.37 4.02
CA TRP A 278 -9.25 -8.71 4.66
C TRP A 278 -9.07 -9.63 5.86
N ALA A 279 -8.18 -10.63 5.79
CA ALA A 279 -7.90 -11.52 6.91
C ALA A 279 -7.34 -10.76 8.13
N HIS A 280 -6.43 -9.79 7.91
CA HIS A 280 -5.91 -8.94 8.98
C HIS A 280 -6.96 -8.00 9.58
N LEU A 281 -7.90 -7.51 8.76
CA LEU A 281 -9.02 -6.69 9.23
C LEU A 281 -10.00 -7.47 10.11
N MET A 282 -10.16 -8.77 9.86
CA MET A 282 -11.07 -9.65 10.62
C MET A 282 -10.43 -10.24 11.88
N LEU A 283 -9.10 -10.29 11.96
CA LEU A 283 -8.38 -10.96 13.06
C LEU A 283 -8.79 -10.50 14.48
N PRO A 284 -8.95 -9.18 14.77
CA PRO A 284 -9.38 -8.72 16.09
C PRO A 284 -10.84 -9.10 16.44
N TYR A 285 -11.65 -9.41 15.43
CA TYR A 285 -13.06 -9.75 15.59
C TYR A 285 -13.31 -11.23 15.82
N LEU A 286 -12.34 -12.10 15.49
CA LEU A 286 -12.49 -13.54 15.67
C LEU A 286 -12.71 -13.92 17.15
N PRO A 287 -11.91 -13.44 18.14
CA PRO A 287 -12.17 -13.73 19.54
C PRO A 287 -13.54 -13.24 20.01
N LEU A 288 -13.97 -12.08 19.52
CA LEU A 288 -15.29 -11.53 19.83
C LEU A 288 -16.41 -12.43 19.32
N MET A 289 -16.33 -12.90 18.07
CA MET A 289 -17.31 -13.81 17.49
C MET A 289 -17.38 -15.14 18.26
N LEU A 290 -16.23 -15.67 18.67
CA LEU A 290 -16.16 -16.88 19.48
C LEU A 290 -16.77 -16.68 20.87
N ALA A 291 -16.44 -15.58 21.56
CA ALA A 291 -16.98 -15.26 22.87
C ALA A 291 -18.51 -15.07 22.81
N ALA A 292 -19.00 -14.25 21.88
CA ALA A 292 -20.43 -13.99 21.70
C ALA A 292 -21.21 -15.25 21.27
N GLY A 293 -20.62 -16.07 20.39
CA GLY A 293 -21.20 -17.35 19.97
C GLY A 293 -21.31 -18.33 21.13
N PHE A 294 -20.24 -18.48 21.92
CA PHE A 294 -20.21 -19.35 23.09
C PHE A 294 -21.26 -18.94 24.14
N THR A 295 -21.32 -17.65 24.50
CA THR A 295 -22.33 -17.16 25.45
C THR A 295 -23.74 -17.38 24.93
N THR A 296 -23.99 -17.11 23.64
CA THR A 296 -25.32 -17.33 23.04
C THR A 296 -25.74 -18.79 23.09
N VAL A 297 -24.85 -19.72 22.74
CA VAL A 297 -25.12 -21.17 22.81
C VAL A 297 -25.41 -21.60 24.25
N LYS A 298 -24.61 -21.13 25.22
CA LYS A 298 -24.81 -21.39 26.65
C LYS A 298 -26.19 -20.91 27.12
N THR A 299 -26.61 -19.70 26.73
CA THR A 299 -27.94 -19.16 27.08
C THR A 299 -29.07 -19.97 26.44
N VAL A 300 -28.95 -20.34 25.16
CA VAL A 300 -29.98 -21.08 24.42
C VAL A 300 -30.14 -22.52 24.94
N LEU A 301 -29.03 -23.16 25.35
CA LEU A 301 -29.06 -24.49 25.97
C LEU A 301 -29.60 -24.49 27.41
N GLY A 302 -29.99 -23.33 27.94
CA GLY A 302 -30.61 -23.20 29.25
C GLY A 302 -29.62 -23.26 30.42
N SER A 303 -28.32 -23.18 30.16
CA SER A 303 -27.26 -23.27 31.17
C SER A 303 -27.12 -22.02 32.06
N GLY A 304 -28.00 -21.02 31.90
CA GLY A 304 -27.90 -19.72 32.55
C GLY A 304 -26.74 -18.88 32.01
N SER A 305 -26.81 -17.57 32.19
CA SER A 305 -25.69 -16.66 31.89
C SER A 305 -25.45 -15.78 33.11
N ASP A 306 -24.19 -15.60 33.47
CA ASP A 306 -23.84 -14.74 34.60
C ASP A 306 -24.07 -13.27 34.20
N ASP A 307 -24.48 -12.43 35.15
CA ASP A 307 -24.68 -10.98 34.90
C ASP A 307 -23.42 -10.32 34.33
N LEU A 308 -22.23 -10.78 34.75
CA LEU A 308 -20.93 -10.32 34.25
C LEU A 308 -20.73 -10.66 32.76
N GLU A 309 -21.19 -11.83 32.30
CA GLU A 309 -21.09 -12.23 30.89
C GLU A 309 -21.94 -11.31 30.02
N VAL A 310 -23.18 -11.03 30.44
CA VAL A 310 -24.12 -10.17 29.70
C VAL A 310 -23.60 -8.73 29.62
N VAL A 311 -23.18 -8.16 30.75
CA VAL A 311 -22.61 -6.80 30.80
C VAL A 311 -21.33 -6.72 29.97
N GLY A 312 -20.47 -7.75 30.06
CA GLY A 312 -19.24 -7.83 29.30
C GLY A 312 -19.47 -7.82 27.79
N VAL A 313 -20.38 -8.65 27.28
CA VAL A 313 -20.72 -8.71 25.85
C VAL A 313 -21.29 -7.37 25.38
N PHE A 314 -22.12 -6.72 26.19
CA PHE A 314 -22.65 -5.39 25.89
C PHE A 314 -21.54 -4.33 25.80
N LEU A 315 -20.61 -4.30 26.75
CA LEU A 315 -19.48 -3.37 26.72
C LEU A 315 -18.57 -3.60 25.50
N LEU A 316 -18.32 -4.85 25.13
CA LEU A 316 -17.59 -5.19 23.90
C LEU A 316 -18.32 -4.73 22.64
N PHE A 317 -19.64 -4.88 22.59
CA PHE A 317 -20.44 -4.37 21.48
C PHE A 317 -20.31 -2.85 21.34
N VAL A 318 -20.42 -2.10 22.45
CA VAL A 318 -20.22 -0.65 22.46
C VAL A 318 -18.83 -0.28 21.97
N LEU A 319 -17.80 -1.00 22.43
CA LEU A 319 -16.41 -0.77 22.03
C LEU A 319 -16.20 -0.99 20.52
N VAL A 320 -16.83 -2.03 19.96
CA VAL A 320 -16.81 -2.33 18.52
C VAL A 320 -17.52 -1.24 17.72
N VAL A 321 -18.67 -0.74 18.20
CA VAL A 321 -19.39 0.37 17.57
C VAL A 321 -18.52 1.62 17.54
N ILE A 322 -17.86 1.97 18.65
CA ILE A 322 -16.92 3.10 18.72
C ILE A 322 -15.77 2.90 17.71
N ARG A 323 -15.17 1.70 17.68
CA ARG A 323 -14.11 1.35 16.72
C ARG A 323 -14.56 1.47 15.26
N GLN A 324 -15.78 1.03 14.95
CA GLN A 324 -16.33 1.12 13.61
C GLN A 324 -16.62 2.57 13.22
N LEU A 325 -17.11 3.39 14.15
CA LEU A 325 -17.35 4.81 13.92
C LEU A 325 -16.05 5.57 13.60
N VAL A 326 -14.96 5.30 14.34
CA VAL A 326 -13.63 5.88 14.07
C VAL A 326 -13.17 5.51 12.66
N THR A 327 -13.28 4.24 12.28
CA THR A 327 -12.91 3.75 10.94
C THR A 327 -13.74 4.40 9.83
N LEU A 328 -15.06 4.52 10.02
CA LEU A 328 -15.97 5.14 9.05
C LEU A 328 -15.64 6.63 8.82
N ILE A 329 -15.37 7.36 9.89
CA ILE A 329 -14.96 8.78 9.82
C ILE A 329 -13.65 8.92 9.04
N ASP A 330 -12.70 8.00 9.24
CA ASP A 330 -11.44 8.03 8.51
C ASP A 330 -11.61 7.66 7.02
N ASN A 331 -12.46 6.68 6.71
CA ASN A 331 -12.81 6.33 5.33
C ASN A 331 -13.48 7.51 4.59
N ALA A 332 -14.41 8.20 5.25
CA ALA A 332 -15.07 9.39 4.66
C ALA A 332 -14.05 10.49 4.33
N LYS A 333 -13.10 10.77 5.23
CA LYS A 333 -12.03 11.77 5.00
C LYS A 333 -11.04 11.34 3.93
N LEU A 334 -10.74 10.04 3.82
CA LEU A 334 -9.88 9.52 2.76
C LEU A 334 -10.56 9.66 1.40
N LEU A 335 -11.86 9.35 1.31
CA LEU A 335 -12.64 9.55 0.09
C LEU A 335 -12.67 11.02 -0.33
N GLU A 336 -12.85 11.94 0.60
CA GLU A 336 -12.81 13.38 0.33
C GLU A 336 -11.45 13.82 -0.23
N LYS A 337 -10.35 13.38 0.38
CA LYS A 337 -8.99 13.68 -0.12
C LYS A 337 -8.74 13.11 -1.51
N VAL A 338 -9.20 11.88 -1.79
CA VAL A 338 -9.08 11.28 -3.12
C VAL A 338 -9.87 12.08 -4.14
N ARG A 339 -11.09 12.49 -3.81
CA ARG A 339 -11.92 13.33 -4.70
C ARG A 339 -11.27 14.68 -4.99
N SER A 340 -10.77 15.38 -3.97
CA SER A 340 -10.07 16.66 -4.17
C SER A 340 -8.82 16.49 -5.02
N ALA A 341 -7.99 15.47 -4.76
CA ALA A 341 -6.81 15.20 -5.57
C ALA A 341 -7.16 14.85 -7.04
N GLN A 342 -8.26 14.13 -7.27
CA GLN A 342 -8.77 13.86 -8.61
C GLN A 342 -9.24 15.13 -9.32
N GLN A 343 -9.91 16.05 -8.61
CA GLN A 343 -10.31 17.34 -9.15
C GLN A 343 -9.11 18.22 -9.52
N ASP A 344 -8.10 18.27 -8.66
CA ASP A 344 -6.86 19.01 -8.91
C ASP A 344 -6.13 18.46 -10.15
N LEU A 345 -6.04 17.13 -10.27
CA LEU A 345 -5.45 16.48 -11.44
C LEU A 345 -6.26 16.74 -12.72
N ALA A 346 -7.60 16.72 -12.64
CA ALA A 346 -8.45 17.03 -13.78
C ALA A 346 -8.31 18.50 -14.23
N HIS A 347 -8.16 19.42 -13.28
CA HIS A 347 -7.91 20.82 -13.57
C HIS A 347 -6.54 21.03 -14.24
N GLN A 348 -5.48 20.40 -13.71
CA GLN A 348 -4.14 20.41 -14.31
C GLN A 348 -4.09 19.75 -15.68
N ALA A 349 -4.91 18.72 -15.92
CA ALA A 349 -4.99 18.03 -17.21
C ALA A 349 -5.70 18.86 -18.29
N SER A 350 -6.46 19.90 -17.93
CA SER A 350 -7.29 20.69 -18.85
C SER A 350 -6.88 22.17 -18.99
N HIS A 351 -6.06 22.71 -18.09
CA HIS A 351 -5.63 24.12 -18.12
C HIS A 351 -4.10 24.26 -18.17
N ASP A 352 -3.62 25.35 -18.77
CA ASP A 352 -2.21 25.72 -18.78
C ASP A 352 -1.81 26.32 -17.42
N PRO A 353 -0.80 25.78 -16.71
CA PRO A 353 -0.48 26.18 -15.34
C PRO A 353 0.09 27.60 -15.22
N LEU A 354 0.62 28.18 -16.30
CA LEU A 354 1.20 29.53 -16.29
C LEU A 354 0.14 30.61 -16.50
N THR A 355 -0.77 30.40 -17.47
CA THR A 355 -1.74 31.40 -17.92
C THR A 355 -3.15 31.16 -17.38
N GLY A 356 -3.44 29.95 -16.91
CA GLY A 356 -4.79 29.51 -16.51
C GLY A 356 -5.77 29.40 -17.68
N LEU A 357 -5.30 29.48 -18.94
CA LEU A 357 -6.12 29.28 -20.13
C LEU A 357 -6.40 27.78 -20.34
N ALA A 358 -7.29 27.45 -21.26
CA ALA A 358 -7.43 26.08 -21.71
C ALA A 358 -6.08 25.58 -22.24
N ASN A 359 -5.70 24.34 -21.94
CA ASN A 359 -4.53 23.74 -22.57
C ASN A 359 -4.92 23.07 -23.89
N ARG A 360 -3.93 22.45 -24.55
CA ARG A 360 -4.14 21.71 -25.79
C ARG A 360 -5.24 20.64 -25.68
N THR A 361 -5.31 19.91 -24.57
CA THR A 361 -6.32 18.86 -24.33
C THR A 361 -7.74 19.45 -24.32
N LEU A 362 -7.97 20.49 -23.51
CA LEU A 362 -9.30 21.11 -23.40
C LEU A 362 -9.71 21.79 -24.72
N LEU A 363 -8.77 22.40 -25.45
CA LEU A 363 -9.07 22.91 -26.79
C LEU A 363 -9.51 21.80 -27.74
N TYR A 364 -8.83 20.66 -27.75
CA TYR A 364 -9.19 19.52 -28.59
C TYR A 364 -10.60 18.99 -28.30
N GLU A 365 -10.97 18.90 -27.02
CA GLU A 365 -12.31 18.51 -26.59
C GLU A 365 -13.37 19.50 -27.10
N ARG A 366 -13.17 20.80 -26.86
CA ARG A 366 -14.08 21.86 -27.32
C ARG A 366 -14.19 21.94 -28.84
N LEU A 367 -13.07 21.79 -29.54
CA LEU A 367 -13.03 21.78 -30.99
C LEU A 367 -13.81 20.59 -31.56
N SER A 368 -13.65 19.40 -30.96
CA SER A 368 -14.40 18.20 -31.36
C SER A 368 -15.90 18.36 -31.15
N GLU A 369 -16.30 18.98 -30.04
CA GLU A 369 -17.70 19.32 -29.76
C GLU A 369 -18.28 20.32 -30.77
N SER A 370 -17.53 21.36 -31.12
CA SER A 370 -17.95 22.34 -32.12
C SER A 370 -18.02 21.76 -33.54
N ILE A 371 -17.12 20.85 -33.91
CA ILE A 371 -17.19 20.10 -35.18
C ILE A 371 -18.49 19.27 -35.23
N ARG A 372 -18.80 18.54 -34.14
CA ARG A 372 -20.04 17.77 -34.04
C ARG A 372 -21.28 18.65 -34.16
N ARG A 373 -21.34 19.78 -33.43
CA ARG A 373 -22.45 20.74 -33.52
C ARG A 373 -22.59 21.35 -34.92
N ASN A 374 -21.49 21.72 -35.56
CA ASN A 374 -21.53 22.22 -36.94
C ASN A 374 -22.09 21.16 -37.91
N ARG A 375 -21.79 19.87 -37.71
CA ARG A 375 -22.35 18.78 -38.51
C ARG A 375 -23.85 18.58 -38.28
N GLU A 376 -24.30 18.66 -37.02
CA GLU A 376 -25.68 18.35 -36.65
C GLU A 376 -26.65 19.50 -36.87
N THR A 377 -26.23 20.74 -36.57
CA THR A 377 -27.10 21.92 -36.57
C THR A 377 -26.65 23.02 -37.52
N HIS A 378 -25.63 22.76 -38.35
CA HIS A 378 -24.99 23.75 -39.23
C HIS A 378 -24.55 25.03 -38.48
N TYR A 379 -24.22 24.90 -37.19
CA TYR A 379 -23.77 26.03 -36.38
C TYR A 379 -22.29 26.31 -36.65
N PRO A 380 -21.94 27.43 -37.30
CA PRO A 380 -20.57 27.69 -37.68
C PRO A 380 -19.67 28.03 -36.50
N PHE A 381 -18.36 27.87 -36.71
CA PHE A 381 -17.34 28.35 -35.78
C PHE A 381 -16.06 28.67 -36.55
N GLY A 382 -15.21 29.52 -35.96
CA GLY A 382 -13.88 29.84 -36.46
C GLY A 382 -12.80 29.40 -35.47
N LEU A 383 -11.70 28.87 -35.97
CA LEU A 383 -10.50 28.59 -35.20
C LEU A 383 -9.39 29.55 -35.60
N LEU A 384 -8.89 30.29 -34.62
CA LEU A 384 -7.77 31.19 -34.76
C LEU A 384 -6.53 30.54 -34.15
N TYR A 385 -5.42 30.55 -34.87
CA TYR A 385 -4.10 30.12 -34.36
C TYR A 385 -3.17 31.31 -34.35
N LEU A 386 -2.55 31.58 -33.20
CA LEU A 386 -1.74 32.76 -32.93
C LEU A 386 -0.35 32.34 -32.45
N ASP A 387 0.68 32.94 -33.02
CA ASP A 387 2.06 32.86 -32.56
C ASP A 387 2.56 34.28 -32.28
N LEU A 388 3.22 34.50 -31.13
CA LEU A 388 3.73 35.81 -30.74
C LEU A 388 5.04 36.14 -31.48
N ASP A 389 4.99 37.20 -32.29
CA ASP A 389 6.17 37.65 -33.04
C ASP A 389 7.20 38.26 -32.07
N GLY A 390 8.40 37.67 -32.01
CA GLY A 390 9.54 38.22 -31.26
C GLY A 390 9.61 37.78 -29.80
N PHE A 391 8.76 36.86 -29.32
CA PHE A 391 8.76 36.38 -27.94
C PHE A 391 10.12 35.83 -27.49
N LYS A 392 10.82 35.08 -28.35
CA LYS A 392 12.16 34.57 -28.06
C LYS A 392 13.16 35.69 -27.71
N MET A 393 13.08 36.83 -28.37
CA MET A 393 13.95 37.98 -28.09
C MET A 393 13.71 38.55 -26.69
N VAL A 394 12.45 38.54 -26.22
CA VAL A 394 12.11 38.96 -24.85
C VAL A 394 12.75 38.01 -23.83
N ASN A 395 12.63 36.69 -24.04
CA ASN A 395 13.31 35.70 -23.19
C ASN A 395 14.83 35.86 -23.18
N ASP A 396 15.43 36.07 -24.35
CA ASP A 396 16.88 36.19 -24.51
C ASP A 396 17.42 37.51 -23.90
N THR A 397 16.59 38.58 -23.86
CA THR A 397 17.01 39.92 -23.38
C THR A 397 16.69 40.15 -21.90
N PHE A 398 15.52 39.69 -21.43
CA PHE A 398 14.99 39.99 -20.09
C PHE A 398 14.82 38.75 -19.21
N GLY A 399 15.13 37.56 -19.74
CA GLY A 399 15.05 36.29 -19.03
C GLY A 399 13.66 35.66 -19.06
N HIS A 400 13.59 34.37 -18.70
CA HIS A 400 12.36 33.58 -18.74
C HIS A 400 11.25 34.10 -17.80
N ALA A 401 11.60 34.67 -16.65
CA ALA A 401 10.61 35.22 -15.72
C ALA A 401 9.82 36.39 -16.33
N ALA A 402 10.51 37.25 -17.09
CA ALA A 402 9.89 38.35 -17.83
C ALA A 402 9.03 37.85 -18.99
N GLY A 403 9.47 36.80 -19.69
CA GLY A 403 8.66 36.11 -20.70
C GLY A 403 7.40 35.47 -20.11
N ASP A 404 7.50 34.85 -18.94
CA ASP A 404 6.35 34.27 -18.23
C ASP A 404 5.34 35.34 -17.79
N ALA A 405 5.81 36.52 -17.38
CA ALA A 405 4.95 37.66 -17.10
C ALA A 405 4.24 38.17 -18.36
N LEU A 406 4.97 38.31 -19.46
CA LEU A 406 4.40 38.70 -20.75
C LEU A 406 3.34 37.70 -21.24
N LEU A 407 3.56 36.39 -21.05
CA LEU A 407 2.57 35.37 -21.42
C LEU A 407 1.28 35.46 -20.59
N ARG A 408 1.37 35.83 -19.30
CA ARG A 408 0.20 36.09 -18.45
C ARG A 408 -0.58 37.32 -18.95
N ASP A 409 0.12 38.41 -19.25
CA ASP A 409 -0.51 39.64 -19.76
C ASP A 409 -1.17 39.43 -21.14
N VAL A 410 -0.51 38.65 -22.02
CA VAL A 410 -1.09 38.23 -23.30
C VAL A 410 -2.35 37.41 -23.07
N ALA A 411 -2.32 36.44 -22.17
CA ALA A 411 -3.48 35.61 -21.87
C ALA A 411 -4.68 36.43 -21.39
N ASP A 412 -4.46 37.37 -20.48
CA ASP A 412 -5.53 38.26 -20.00
C ASP A 412 -6.06 39.16 -21.11
N ARG A 413 -5.17 39.71 -21.94
CA ARG A 413 -5.54 40.53 -23.08
C ARG A 413 -6.33 39.76 -24.13
N LEU A 414 -6.02 38.48 -24.35
CA LEU A 414 -6.78 37.60 -25.24
C LEU A 414 -8.16 37.28 -24.65
N ARG A 415 -8.28 37.05 -23.34
CA ARG A 415 -9.58 36.86 -22.66
C ARG A 415 -10.49 38.08 -22.82
N GLU A 416 -9.96 39.29 -22.70
CA GLU A 416 -10.71 40.54 -22.91
C GLU A 416 -11.20 40.71 -24.35
N CYS A 417 -10.54 40.08 -25.32
CA CYS A 417 -10.89 40.19 -26.73
C CYS A 417 -12.04 39.26 -27.14
N VAL A 418 -12.46 38.33 -26.28
CA VAL A 418 -13.42 37.28 -26.62
C VAL A 418 -14.60 37.26 -25.65
N ARG A 419 -15.68 36.56 -26.02
CA ARG A 419 -16.85 36.38 -25.15
C ARG A 419 -16.67 35.16 -24.26
N ALA A 420 -17.48 35.04 -23.22
CA ALA A 420 -17.47 33.89 -22.32
C ALA A 420 -17.79 32.55 -23.02
N ALA A 421 -18.46 32.58 -24.17
CA ALA A 421 -18.75 31.39 -24.99
C ALA A 421 -17.55 30.93 -25.83
N ASP A 422 -16.57 31.80 -26.07
CA ASP A 422 -15.37 31.48 -26.85
C ASP A 422 -14.33 30.81 -25.95
N THR A 423 -13.50 29.93 -26.52
CA THR A 423 -12.43 29.26 -25.78
C THR A 423 -11.07 29.81 -26.20
N VAL A 424 -10.33 30.39 -25.24
CA VAL A 424 -8.92 30.79 -25.42
C VAL A 424 -8.03 29.72 -24.81
N ALA A 425 -7.08 29.23 -25.59
CA ALA A 425 -6.16 28.18 -25.20
C ALA A 425 -4.71 28.57 -25.44
N ARG A 426 -3.81 28.09 -24.59
CA ARG A 426 -2.36 28.09 -24.82
C ARG A 426 -1.91 26.69 -25.19
N LEU A 427 -1.24 26.57 -26.34
CA LEU A 427 -0.83 25.28 -26.90
C LEU A 427 0.57 24.86 -26.44
N GLY A 428 1.41 25.84 -26.14
CA GLY A 428 2.78 25.69 -25.63
C GLY A 428 3.64 26.87 -26.06
N GLY A 429 4.69 27.20 -25.29
CA GLY A 429 5.58 28.32 -25.64
C GLY A 429 4.84 29.64 -25.81
N ASP A 430 4.94 30.22 -27.00
CA ASP A 430 4.32 31.46 -27.49
C ASP A 430 3.09 31.23 -28.39
N GLU A 431 2.56 30.01 -28.43
CA GLU A 431 1.43 29.64 -29.29
C GLU A 431 0.10 29.64 -28.51
N PHE A 432 -0.89 30.32 -29.08
CA PHE A 432 -2.24 30.44 -28.56
C PHE A 432 -3.25 30.06 -29.65
N ALA A 433 -4.43 29.64 -29.22
CA ALA A 433 -5.56 29.41 -30.10
C ALA A 433 -6.84 30.00 -29.51
N VAL A 434 -7.73 30.47 -30.38
CA VAL A 434 -9.05 30.96 -30.00
C VAL A 434 -10.10 30.24 -30.84
N LEU A 435 -10.97 29.47 -30.18
CA LEU A 435 -12.16 28.90 -30.77
C LEU A 435 -13.31 29.90 -30.59
N VAL A 436 -13.80 30.44 -31.71
CA VAL A 436 -14.88 31.44 -31.75
C VAL A 436 -16.15 30.78 -32.23
N GLU A 437 -17.17 30.73 -31.36
CA GLU A 437 -18.50 30.24 -31.72
C GLU A 437 -19.30 31.36 -32.38
N THR A 438 -19.74 31.19 -33.63
CA THR A 438 -20.33 32.29 -34.40
C THR A 438 -21.38 31.85 -35.41
N GLU A 439 -22.43 32.66 -35.56
CA GLU A 439 -23.43 32.50 -36.62
C GLU A 439 -22.92 32.92 -38.01
N ARG A 440 -21.88 33.78 -38.08
CA ARG A 440 -21.32 34.28 -39.34
C ARG A 440 -19.79 34.20 -39.35
N ARG A 441 -19.21 33.71 -40.45
CA ARG A 441 -17.75 33.59 -40.65
C ARG A 441 -16.99 34.90 -40.45
N GLN A 442 -17.60 36.03 -40.83
CA GLN A 442 -17.01 37.37 -40.67
C GLN A 442 -16.74 37.72 -39.20
N ASP A 443 -17.48 37.16 -38.24
CA ASP A 443 -17.32 37.52 -36.84
C ASP A 443 -16.01 36.95 -36.27
N SER A 444 -15.57 35.76 -36.71
CA SER A 444 -14.27 35.21 -36.29
C SER A 444 -13.09 35.99 -36.87
N GLU A 445 -13.23 36.54 -38.08
CA GLU A 445 -12.25 37.45 -38.68
C GLU A 445 -12.17 38.78 -37.92
N GLN A 446 -13.32 39.32 -37.50
CA GLN A 446 -13.37 40.51 -36.65
C GLN A 446 -12.73 40.28 -35.28
N VAL A 447 -12.97 39.12 -34.65
CA VAL A 447 -12.27 38.72 -33.42
C VAL A 447 -10.77 38.65 -33.66
N GLY A 448 -10.33 38.08 -34.78
CA GLY A 448 -8.91 38.03 -35.16
C GLY A 448 -8.28 39.42 -35.31
N GLY A 449 -8.97 40.34 -35.97
CA GLY A 449 -8.55 41.74 -36.09
C GLY A 449 -8.44 42.43 -34.73
N ARG A 450 -9.42 42.20 -33.84
CA ARG A 450 -9.42 42.74 -32.46
C ARG A 450 -8.26 42.18 -31.63
N VAL A 451 -7.99 40.89 -31.72
CA VAL A 451 -6.84 40.23 -31.07
C VAL A 451 -5.53 40.86 -31.54
N LEU A 452 -5.32 41.00 -32.85
CA LEU A 452 -4.10 41.60 -33.39
C LEU A 452 -3.93 43.07 -32.96
N ALA A 453 -5.00 43.86 -32.98
CA ALA A 453 -4.97 45.24 -32.52
C ALA A 453 -4.68 45.33 -31.02
N ALA A 454 -5.21 44.41 -30.21
CA ALA A 454 -4.95 44.37 -28.78
C ALA A 454 -3.47 44.04 -28.47
N LEU A 455 -2.85 43.11 -29.22
CA LEU A 455 -1.43 42.78 -29.07
C LEU A 455 -0.49 43.96 -29.43
N GLN A 456 -0.90 44.84 -30.35
CA GLN A 456 -0.12 46.03 -30.71
C GLN A 456 -0.07 47.09 -29.61
N ARG A 457 -0.93 47.01 -28.59
CA ARG A 457 -0.82 47.87 -27.41
C ARG A 457 0.45 47.49 -26.62
N PRO A 458 1.25 48.45 -26.14
CA PRO A 458 2.44 48.12 -25.38
C PRO A 458 2.17 47.25 -24.15
N PHE A 459 3.12 46.38 -23.84
CA PHE A 459 3.19 45.60 -22.62
C PHE A 459 4.28 46.19 -21.72
N ASP A 460 4.04 46.20 -20.42
CA ASP A 460 5.06 46.58 -19.45
C ASP A 460 5.88 45.35 -19.09
N VAL A 461 7.15 45.33 -19.49
CA VAL A 461 8.09 44.26 -19.19
C VAL A 461 9.26 44.88 -18.43
N GLU A 462 9.37 44.59 -17.12
CA GLU A 462 10.41 45.15 -16.25
C GLU A 462 10.45 46.69 -16.23
N GLY A 463 9.28 47.35 -16.25
CA GLY A 463 9.17 48.82 -16.24
C GLY A 463 9.47 49.47 -17.59
N ARG A 464 9.57 48.68 -18.67
CA ARG A 464 9.82 49.15 -20.04
C ARG A 464 8.68 48.77 -20.96
N SER A 465 8.21 49.76 -21.73
CA SER A 465 7.16 49.60 -22.72
C SER A 465 7.67 48.83 -23.95
N HIS A 466 7.23 47.59 -24.12
CA HIS A 466 7.56 46.74 -25.27
C HIS A 466 6.31 46.37 -26.07
N THR A 467 6.39 46.51 -27.39
CA THR A 467 5.30 46.09 -28.30
C THR A 467 5.67 44.75 -28.92
N ILE A 468 4.78 43.76 -28.76
CA ILE A 468 4.90 42.46 -29.43
C ILE A 468 3.83 42.34 -30.53
N GLY A 469 4.21 41.72 -31.65
CA GLY A 469 3.28 41.39 -32.72
C GLY A 469 2.67 40.02 -32.50
N GLY A 470 1.71 39.68 -33.36
CA GLY A 470 1.18 38.33 -33.46
C GLY A 470 0.99 37.94 -34.92
N SER A 471 1.38 36.72 -35.28
CA SER A 471 1.04 36.10 -36.55
C SER A 471 -0.21 35.24 -36.35
N LEU A 472 -1.28 35.54 -37.09
CA LEU A 472 -2.60 34.91 -36.92
C LEU A 472 -3.02 34.14 -38.18
N GLY A 473 -3.43 32.90 -38.01
CA GLY A 473 -4.13 32.08 -39.01
C GLY A 473 -5.60 31.94 -38.61
N VAL A 474 -6.51 32.05 -39.56
CA VAL A 474 -7.95 31.86 -39.33
C VAL A 474 -8.44 30.76 -40.26
N VAL A 475 -9.12 29.76 -39.70
CA VAL A 475 -9.78 28.70 -40.49
C VAL A 475 -11.20 28.50 -40.02
N HIS A 476 -12.07 28.15 -40.96
CA HIS A 476 -13.46 27.79 -40.70
C HIS A 476 -13.67 26.33 -41.04
N CYS A 477 -14.51 25.65 -40.26
CA CYS A 477 -14.92 24.30 -40.61
C CYS A 477 -15.76 24.34 -41.90
N PRO A 478 -15.48 23.48 -42.90
CA PRO A 478 -16.37 23.29 -44.05
C PRO A 478 -17.76 22.83 -43.60
N ALA A 479 -18.81 23.20 -44.33
CA ALA A 479 -20.17 22.75 -44.04
C ALA A 479 -20.38 21.25 -44.38
N ASP A 480 -19.70 20.76 -45.43
CA ASP A 480 -20.02 19.47 -46.06
C ASP A 480 -18.86 18.46 -46.04
N GLY A 481 -18.01 18.46 -45.00
CA GLY A 481 -16.85 17.57 -44.92
C GLY A 481 -16.61 16.96 -43.54
N GLU A 482 -16.23 15.67 -43.50
CA GLU A 482 -15.70 15.03 -42.29
C GLU A 482 -14.27 15.50 -42.05
N ILE A 483 -14.11 16.47 -41.14
CA ILE A 483 -12.80 16.97 -40.71
C ILE A 483 -12.59 16.66 -39.23
N SER A 484 -11.42 16.14 -38.87
CA SER A 484 -11.05 15.91 -37.47
C SER A 484 -10.52 17.19 -36.83
N ALA A 485 -10.57 17.24 -35.50
CA ALA A 485 -9.97 18.34 -34.73
C ALA A 485 -8.47 18.51 -35.01
N GLN A 486 -7.72 17.41 -35.21
CA GLN A 486 -6.28 17.49 -35.55
C GLN A 486 -6.06 18.18 -36.89
N THR A 487 -6.83 17.79 -37.91
CA THR A 487 -6.69 18.32 -39.27
C THR A 487 -7.05 19.81 -39.31
N LEU A 488 -8.11 20.21 -38.61
CA LEU A 488 -8.52 21.62 -38.57
C LEU A 488 -7.50 22.50 -37.82
N LEU A 489 -6.93 22.01 -36.71
CA LEU A 489 -5.86 22.70 -35.99
C LEU A 489 -4.59 22.82 -36.87
N HIS A 490 -4.25 21.77 -37.61
CA HIS A 490 -3.13 21.79 -38.55
C HIS A 490 -3.35 22.80 -39.69
N HIS A 491 -4.56 22.89 -40.25
CA HIS A 491 -4.87 23.92 -41.25
C HIS A 491 -4.73 25.34 -40.67
N ALA A 492 -5.11 25.55 -39.41
CA ALA A 492 -4.97 26.83 -38.73
C ALA A 492 -3.50 27.22 -38.54
N ASP A 493 -2.66 26.26 -38.14
CA ASP A 493 -1.21 26.43 -38.03
C ASP A 493 -0.57 26.76 -39.39
N VAL A 494 -0.93 26.04 -40.46
CA VAL A 494 -0.45 26.34 -41.82
C VAL A 494 -0.87 27.75 -42.28
N ALA A 495 -2.10 28.18 -41.98
CA ALA A 495 -2.59 29.53 -42.29
C ALA A 495 -1.81 30.62 -41.50
N MET A 496 -1.47 30.34 -40.25
CA MET A 496 -0.64 31.23 -39.43
C MET A 496 0.79 31.30 -39.98
N TYR A 497 1.41 30.15 -40.27
CA TYR A 497 2.77 30.06 -40.76
C TYR A 497 2.96 30.78 -42.11
N THR A 498 2.00 30.62 -43.03
CA THR A 498 2.00 31.36 -44.31
C THR A 498 1.90 32.88 -44.10
N THR A 499 1.12 33.33 -43.12
CA THR A 499 1.04 34.75 -42.72
C THR A 499 2.37 35.25 -42.16
N LYS A 500 3.01 34.47 -41.28
CA LYS A 500 4.33 34.77 -40.69
C LYS A 500 5.42 34.90 -41.76
N GLN A 501 5.44 33.99 -42.75
CA GLN A 501 6.39 34.07 -43.87
C GLN A 501 6.19 35.32 -44.75
N ARG A 502 4.95 35.66 -45.08
CA ARG A 502 4.63 36.85 -45.90
C ARG A 502 5.09 38.13 -45.22
N ARG A 503 4.92 38.25 -43.90
CA ARG A 503 5.43 39.38 -43.11
C ARG A 503 6.96 39.45 -43.11
N LYS A 504 7.66 38.33 -42.86
CA LYS A 504 9.13 38.28 -42.91
C LYS A 504 9.68 38.68 -44.28
N ARG A 505 9.03 38.26 -45.37
CA ARG A 505 9.41 38.66 -46.74
C ARG A 505 9.20 40.15 -46.98
N ARG A 506 8.05 40.71 -46.58
CA ARG A 506 7.78 42.16 -46.70
C ARG A 506 8.75 43.02 -45.88
N ALA A 507 9.18 42.54 -44.71
CA ALA A 507 10.16 43.24 -43.88
C ALA A 507 11.59 43.20 -44.46
N ARG A 508 11.90 42.29 -45.40
CA ARG A 508 13.24 42.08 -45.96
C ARG A 508 13.45 42.73 -47.33
N VAL A 509 12.41 43.31 -47.95
CA VAL A 509 12.56 44.07 -49.22
C VAL A 509 12.86 45.53 -48.85
N PRO A 510 14.08 46.05 -49.07
CA PRO A 510 14.35 47.49 -48.97
C PRO A 510 13.61 48.20 -50.12
N GLY A 511 13.01 49.35 -49.84
CA GLY A 511 12.25 50.13 -50.83
C GLY A 511 13.09 50.56 -52.04
N PRO A 512 12.46 50.78 -53.22
CA PRO A 512 13.18 51.17 -54.43
C PRO A 512 13.60 52.64 -54.36
N HIS A 513 14.91 52.91 -54.45
CA HIS A 513 15.42 54.25 -54.74
C HIS A 513 15.69 54.39 -56.25
N GLU A 514 15.15 55.45 -56.83
CA GLU A 514 15.38 55.93 -58.20
C GLU A 514 16.79 56.53 -58.37
N SER A 515 17.48 56.20 -59.48
CA SER A 515 18.03 57.15 -60.49
C SER A 515 19.31 56.66 -61.20
N SER A 516 19.22 56.69 -62.54
CA SER A 516 20.23 57.07 -63.57
C SER A 516 21.54 56.28 -63.81
N ALA A 517 21.54 55.56 -64.94
CA ALA A 517 22.50 55.58 -66.08
C ALA A 517 24.03 55.56 -65.88
N GLN A 518 24.71 54.51 -66.38
CA GLN A 518 25.65 54.59 -67.53
C GLN A 518 26.13 53.20 -68.01
N GLU A 519 26.38 53.11 -69.32
CA GLU A 519 26.75 51.96 -70.17
C GLU A 519 28.10 51.29 -69.85
N ALA A 520 28.18 49.97 -70.03
CA ALA A 520 29.05 49.30 -71.03
C ALA A 520 28.92 47.76 -71.01
N THR A 521 28.78 47.17 -72.19
CA THR A 521 28.70 45.73 -72.55
C THR A 521 30.01 45.34 -73.30
N PRO A 522 30.29 44.08 -73.74
CA PRO A 522 30.29 42.75 -73.07
C PRO A 522 31.53 41.83 -73.41
N ALA A 523 31.54 40.61 -72.83
CA ALA A 523 32.01 39.29 -73.34
C ALA A 523 33.51 38.86 -73.24
N PRO A 524 33.89 37.56 -73.38
CA PRO A 524 33.12 36.28 -73.32
C PRO A 524 33.75 35.10 -72.51
N VAL A 525 32.91 34.08 -72.33
CA VAL A 525 33.06 32.60 -72.19
C VAL A 525 34.44 31.95 -72.43
N GLU A 526 34.85 31.03 -71.54
CA GLU A 526 35.49 29.77 -71.96
C GLU A 526 35.26 28.61 -70.97
N GLN A 527 34.79 27.49 -71.50
CA GLN A 527 34.65 26.17 -70.86
C GLN A 527 36.01 25.47 -70.84
N LEU A 528 36.31 24.62 -69.84
CA LEU A 528 36.94 23.30 -70.10
C LEU A 528 36.93 22.37 -68.88
N THR A 529 36.18 21.27 -69.03
CA THR A 529 36.56 19.87 -68.74
C THR A 529 37.23 19.47 -67.42
N THR A 530 36.53 18.57 -66.72
CA THR A 530 37.08 17.47 -65.93
C THR A 530 38.06 16.59 -66.72
N PRO A 531 38.98 15.92 -66.03
CA PRO A 531 38.96 14.46 -66.16
C PRO A 531 39.12 13.71 -64.84
N GLU A 532 38.71 12.46 -64.97
CA GLU A 532 38.58 11.37 -64.01
C GLU A 532 39.93 10.72 -63.66
N ASP A 533 39.91 10.06 -62.49
CA ASP A 533 40.55 8.78 -62.18
C ASP A 533 42.04 8.72 -61.78
N THR A 534 42.31 8.27 -60.55
CA THR A 534 42.83 6.91 -60.28
C THR A 534 43.30 6.72 -58.82
N SER A 535 42.67 5.75 -58.17
CA SER A 535 43.26 4.66 -57.36
C SER A 535 44.16 4.95 -56.13
N ASN A 536 43.68 4.44 -54.98
CA ASN A 536 44.20 3.26 -54.25
C ASN A 536 44.77 3.44 -52.82
N HIS A 537 44.34 2.48 -51.98
CA HIS A 537 45.00 1.80 -50.84
C HIS A 537 44.68 2.12 -49.37
N GLY A 538 44.25 1.05 -48.67
CA GLY A 538 44.52 0.72 -47.25
C GLY A 538 43.33 0.89 -46.30
N ASP A 539 42.39 -0.05 -46.17
CA ASP A 539 42.42 -1.29 -45.36
C ASP A 539 42.54 -1.08 -43.83
N THR A 540 41.45 -1.32 -43.07
CA THR A 540 41.44 -2.16 -41.84
C THR A 540 40.04 -2.30 -41.20
N ARG A 541 39.39 -3.45 -41.48
CA ARG A 541 38.85 -4.50 -40.57
C ARG A 541 38.10 -4.19 -39.24
N LEU A 542 37.04 -5.01 -39.06
CA LEU A 542 36.38 -5.58 -37.84
C LEU A 542 35.34 -4.66 -37.15
N ARG A 543 34.11 -5.08 -36.80
CA ARG A 543 33.57 -6.41 -36.45
C ARG A 543 32.02 -6.33 -36.53
N ASP A 544 31.40 -7.40 -37.02
CA ASP A 544 29.96 -7.61 -37.08
C ASP A 544 29.71 -9.00 -36.45
N ASP A 545 28.75 -9.07 -35.52
CA ASP A 545 28.14 -10.26 -34.90
C ASP A 545 26.96 -9.67 -34.09
N GLY A 546 25.67 -9.90 -34.35
CA GLY A 546 25.01 -11.17 -34.68
C GLY A 546 24.22 -11.63 -33.45
N VAL A 547 22.93 -11.29 -33.34
CA VAL A 547 21.98 -11.98 -32.45
C VAL A 547 20.63 -12.16 -33.11
N SER A 548 20.35 -13.41 -33.45
CA SER A 548 19.05 -13.96 -33.85
C SER A 548 18.11 -14.17 -32.66
N LEU A 549 16.84 -13.92 -32.95
CA LEU A 549 15.60 -14.54 -32.47
C LEU A 549 15.70 -15.85 -31.67
N HIS A 550 14.93 -15.97 -30.57
CA HIS A 550 14.03 -17.11 -30.32
C HIS A 550 12.96 -16.81 -29.25
N ASN A 551 11.73 -17.23 -29.61
CA ASN A 551 10.53 -17.60 -28.84
C ASN A 551 9.88 -16.64 -27.85
#